data_AF-A0A368H8J4-F1
#
_entry.id   AF-A0A368H8J4-F1
#
_cell.length_a   1.000
_cell.length_b   1.000
_cell.length_c   1.000
_cell.angle_alpha   90.00
_cell.angle_beta   90.00
_cell.angle_gamma   90.00
#
_symmetry.space_group_name_H-M   'P 1'
#
loop_
_entity.id
_entity.type
_entity.pdbx_description
1 polymer ?
#
loop_
_entity_poly.entity_id
_entity_poly.type
_entity_poly.pdbx_seq_one_letter_code
_entity_poly.pdbx_strand_id
1 'polypeptide(L)'
;MQYDSPFCANPMHQAEQVNGVVKNCAYQQCSRGFVCEYNKSYGQYICCGQYNADYDYSYGTVRMYPGTSKPLQCFAKDQCLWVDTPNCVYSYRYRMNVCCSTFNC
;
A
#
# COMPACT_ATOMS: atom_id res chain seq x y z
N MET A 1 21.53 -17.63 -15.04
CA MET A 1 20.75 -17.87 -13.81
C MET A 1 19.32 -17.45 -14.14
N GLN A 2 18.42 -18.41 -14.31
CA GLN A 2 17.02 -18.14 -14.62
C GLN A 2 16.38 -17.67 -13.32
N TYR A 3 16.11 -16.37 -13.19
CA TYR A 3 15.36 -15.85 -12.06
C TYR A 3 13.93 -16.36 -12.22
N ASP A 4 13.52 -17.33 -11.38
CA ASP A 4 12.11 -17.70 -11.27
C ASP A 4 11.31 -16.43 -11.07
N SER A 5 10.31 -16.19 -11.92
CA SER A 5 9.53 -14.95 -11.82
C SER A 5 8.80 -14.91 -10.47
N PRO A 6 8.80 -13.76 -9.78
CA PRO A 6 8.07 -13.62 -8.53
C PRO A 6 6.58 -13.81 -8.81
N PHE A 7 6.04 -14.94 -8.34
CA PHE A 7 4.65 -15.29 -8.53
C PHE A 7 3.81 -14.89 -7.32
N CYS A 8 2.55 -14.58 -7.58
CA CYS A 8 1.58 -14.35 -6.53
C CYS A 8 0.73 -15.60 -6.30
N ALA A 9 0.17 -15.75 -5.10
CA ALA A 9 -0.74 -16.84 -4.76
C ALA A 9 -1.94 -16.88 -5.72
N ASN A 10 -2.42 -15.71 -6.15
CA ASN A 10 -3.34 -15.58 -7.26
C ASN A 10 -2.54 -15.47 -8.58
N PRO A 11 -2.73 -16.39 -9.55
CA PRO A 11 -2.01 -16.37 -10.82
C PRO A 11 -2.36 -15.16 -11.71
N MET A 12 -3.47 -14.45 -11.43
CA MET A 12 -3.82 -13.19 -12.11
C MET A 12 -3.18 -11.95 -11.47
N HIS A 13 -2.52 -12.10 -10.32
CA HIS A 13 -1.82 -11.02 -9.65
C HIS A 13 -0.35 -11.05 -10.04
N GLN A 14 0.26 -9.87 -10.09
CA GLN A 14 1.68 -9.69 -10.35
C GLN A 14 2.35 -9.13 -9.11
N ALA A 15 3.63 -9.49 -8.94
CA ALA A 15 4.44 -8.95 -7.88
C ALA A 15 4.75 -7.47 -8.17
N GLU A 16 4.50 -6.60 -7.20
CA GLU A 16 4.89 -5.20 -7.27
C GLU A 16 6.40 -5.09 -7.34
N GLN A 17 6.90 -4.30 -8.27
CA GLN A 17 8.33 -4.04 -8.43
C GLN A 17 8.60 -2.55 -8.39
N VAL A 18 9.65 -2.17 -7.67
CA VAL A 18 10.20 -0.82 -7.63
C VAL A 18 11.58 -0.88 -8.27
N ASN A 19 11.76 -0.18 -9.39
CA ASN A 19 13.01 -0.20 -10.17
C ASN A 19 13.48 -1.62 -10.57
N GLY A 20 12.54 -2.50 -10.92
CA GLY A 20 12.84 -3.88 -11.31
C GLY A 20 13.15 -4.83 -10.14
N VAL A 21 13.07 -4.36 -8.89
CA VAL A 21 13.24 -5.18 -7.69
C VAL A 21 11.88 -5.43 -7.06
N VAL A 22 11.60 -6.69 -6.71
CA VAL A 22 10.35 -7.06 -6.03
C VAL A 22 10.24 -6.34 -4.70
N LYS A 23 9.13 -5.66 -4.49
CA LYS A 23 8.88 -4.89 -3.29
C LYS A 23 8.64 -5.83 -2.11
N ASN A 24 9.51 -5.72 -1.10
CA ASN A 24 9.42 -6.53 0.11
C ASN A 24 8.53 -5.84 1.15
N CYS A 25 7.36 -6.43 1.40
CA CYS A 25 6.36 -5.85 2.29
C CYS A 25 6.61 -6.06 3.78
N ALA A 26 7.67 -6.77 4.16
CA ALA A 26 8.16 -6.72 5.52
C ALA A 26 8.82 -5.37 5.85
N TYR A 27 9.32 -4.64 4.85
CA TYR A 27 10.05 -3.37 5.03
C TYR A 27 9.37 -2.17 4.37
N GLN A 28 8.60 -2.38 3.30
CA GLN A 28 7.99 -1.32 2.52
C GLN A 28 6.52 -1.61 2.27
N GLN A 29 5.64 -0.66 2.56
CA GLN A 29 4.22 -0.87 2.36
C GLN A 29 3.87 -1.08 0.88
N CYS A 30 2.95 -2.01 0.61
CA CYS A 30 2.44 -2.25 -0.74
C CYS A 30 1.68 -1.06 -1.30
N SER A 31 1.80 -0.88 -2.60
CA SER A 31 0.99 0.08 -3.34
C SER A 31 -0.49 -0.26 -3.28
N ARG A 32 -1.32 0.74 -3.59
CA ARG A 32 -2.77 0.56 -3.66
C ARG A 32 -3.12 -0.56 -4.64
N GLY A 33 -3.99 -1.49 -4.20
CA GLY A 33 -4.39 -2.66 -5.00
C GLY A 33 -3.45 -3.86 -4.87
N PHE A 34 -2.37 -3.74 -4.10
CA PHE A 34 -1.46 -4.84 -3.79
C PHE A 34 -1.60 -5.23 -2.31
N VAL A 35 -1.60 -6.53 -2.05
CA VAL A 35 -1.64 -7.12 -0.71
C VAL A 35 -0.31 -7.78 -0.39
N CYS A 36 0.09 -7.75 0.87
CA CYS A 36 1.31 -8.39 1.31
C CYS A 36 1.09 -9.89 1.49
N GLU A 37 1.88 -10.71 0.80
CA GLU A 37 1.81 -12.17 0.91
C GLU A 37 3.21 -12.79 0.97
N TYR A 38 3.32 -13.92 1.66
CA TYR A 38 4.59 -14.64 1.76
C TYR A 38 4.82 -15.48 0.51
N ASN A 39 5.89 -15.19 -0.22
CA ASN A 39 6.32 -16.01 -1.35
C ASN A 39 7.38 -17.02 -0.88
N LYS A 40 7.01 -18.30 -0.89
CA LYS A 40 7.89 -19.41 -0.45
C LYS A 40 9.12 -19.59 -1.33
N SER A 41 9.02 -19.37 -2.63
CA SER A 41 10.15 -19.55 -3.55
C SER A 41 11.18 -18.43 -3.44
N TYR A 42 10.74 -17.23 -3.08
CA TYR A 42 11.62 -16.08 -2.82
C TYR A 42 12.03 -15.94 -1.35
N GLY A 43 11.41 -16.69 -0.44
CA GLY A 43 11.69 -16.64 0.99
C GLY A 43 11.35 -15.31 1.67
N GLN A 44 10.52 -14.47 1.05
CA GLN A 44 10.20 -13.12 1.54
C GLN A 44 8.73 -12.76 1.35
N TYR A 45 8.28 -11.77 2.12
CA TYR A 45 6.97 -11.14 1.98
C TYR A 45 7.01 -10.16 0.80
N ILE A 46 6.18 -10.38 -0.21
CA ILE A 46 6.11 -9.55 -1.42
C ILE A 46 4.73 -8.93 -1.57
N CYS A 47 4.68 -7.78 -2.24
CA CYS A 47 3.42 -7.14 -2.60
C CYS A 47 2.84 -7.77 -3.86
N CYS A 48 1.61 -8.26 -3.80
CA CYS A 48 0.94 -8.95 -4.90
C CYS A 48 -0.43 -8.37 -5.15
N GLY A 49 -0.72 -8.05 -6.41
CA GLY A 49 -1.96 -7.41 -6.78
C GLY A 49 -2.05 -7.19 -8.28
N GLN A 50 -3.09 -6.48 -8.69
CA GLN A 50 -3.23 -6.05 -10.07
C GLN A 50 -2.83 -4.59 -10.17
N TYR A 51 -1.88 -4.29 -11.06
CA TYR A 51 -1.58 -2.91 -11.38
C TYR A 51 -2.78 -2.33 -12.12
N ASN A 52 -3.38 -1.32 -11.52
CA ASN A 52 -4.39 -0.50 -12.17
C ASN A 52 -3.75 0.82 -12.59
N ALA A 53 -3.74 1.13 -13.89
CA ALA A 53 -3.19 2.37 -14.42
C ALA A 53 -3.98 3.62 -14.01
N ASP A 54 -5.24 3.45 -13.58
CA ASP A 54 -6.08 4.53 -13.06
C ASP A 54 -5.72 4.90 -11.62
N TYR A 55 -4.86 4.13 -10.96
CA TYR A 55 -4.37 4.47 -9.62
C TYR A 55 -3.15 5.37 -9.73
N ASP A 56 -3.24 6.52 -9.06
CA ASP A 56 -2.09 7.36 -8.82
C ASP A 56 -1.28 6.78 -7.65
N TYR A 57 -0.19 6.09 -7.99
CA TYR A 57 0.73 5.50 -7.03
C TYR A 57 1.64 6.52 -6.33
N SER A 58 1.58 7.80 -6.71
CA SER A 58 2.32 8.87 -6.02
C SER A 58 1.65 9.32 -4.72
N TYR A 59 0.37 8.96 -4.53
CA TYR A 59 -0.41 9.26 -3.33
C TYR A 59 -0.66 8.00 -2.50
N GLY A 60 -0.60 8.15 -1.18
CA GLY A 60 -0.92 7.12 -0.22
C GLY A 60 -2.41 6.81 -0.18
N THR A 61 -2.72 5.68 0.45
CA THR A 61 -4.10 5.27 0.71
C THR A 61 -4.60 5.96 1.97
N VAL A 62 -5.77 6.59 1.87
CA VAL A 62 -6.48 7.20 2.99
C VAL A 62 -7.34 6.16 3.69
N ARG A 63 -7.24 6.09 5.03
CA ARG A 63 -8.15 5.29 5.85
C ARG A 63 -9.55 5.90 5.81
N MET A 64 -10.56 5.07 5.57
CA MET A 64 -11.96 5.49 5.61
C MET A 64 -12.63 4.99 6.90
N TYR A 65 -13.66 5.69 7.37
CA TYR A 65 -14.54 5.15 8.42
C TYR A 65 -15.23 3.86 7.91
N PRO A 66 -15.23 2.77 8.70
CA PRO A 66 -15.82 1.50 8.29
C PRO A 66 -17.27 1.66 7.79
N GLY A 67 -17.57 1.05 6.64
CA GLY A 67 -18.91 1.12 6.04
C GLY A 67 -19.27 2.48 5.42
N THR A 68 -18.32 3.41 5.30
CA THR A 68 -18.55 4.72 4.69
C THR A 68 -17.48 5.06 3.66
N SER A 69 -17.76 6.06 2.83
CA SER A 69 -16.79 6.71 1.95
C SER A 69 -16.15 7.96 2.57
N LYS A 70 -16.26 8.14 3.89
CA LYS A 70 -15.73 9.31 4.61
C LYS A 70 -14.28 9.04 5.07
N PRO A 71 -13.34 9.95 4.79
CA PRO A 71 -11.98 9.82 5.27
C PRO A 71 -11.93 9.90 6.79
N LEU A 72 -11.04 9.12 7.39
CA LEU A 72 -10.79 9.15 8.81
C LEU A 72 -9.94 10.38 9.14
N GLN A 73 -10.58 11.38 9.72
CA GLN A 73 -9.92 12.61 10.12
C GLN A 73 -9.01 12.38 11.33
N CYS A 74 -7.82 12.97 11.28
CA CYS A 74 -6.86 12.99 12.37
C CYS A 74 -6.51 14.44 12.74
N PHE A 75 -6.15 14.66 14.01
CA PHE A 75 -5.82 15.98 14.55
C PHE A 75 -4.40 16.04 15.11
N ALA A 76 -3.78 14.89 15.37
CA ALA A 76 -2.42 14.78 15.90
C ALA A 76 -1.65 13.64 15.19
N LYS A 77 -0.32 13.73 15.21
CA LYS A 77 0.58 12.79 14.50
C LYS A 77 0.45 11.35 14.99
N ASP A 78 0.12 11.16 16.27
CA ASP A 78 0.00 9.89 16.97
C ASP A 78 -1.42 9.31 16.97
N GLN A 79 -2.41 10.01 16.39
CA GLN A 79 -3.80 9.54 16.36
C GLN A 79 -4.02 8.38 15.37
N CYS A 80 -3.11 8.21 14.41
CA CYS A 80 -3.18 7.18 13.39
C CYS A 80 -2.51 5.90 13.87
N LEU A 81 -3.27 5.09 14.63
CA LEU A 81 -2.76 3.88 15.31
C LEU A 81 -2.65 2.64 14.40
N TRP A 82 -2.92 2.79 13.10
CA TRP A 82 -2.95 1.69 12.15
C TRP A 82 -1.62 1.54 11.44
N VAL A 83 -1.11 0.30 11.42
CA VAL A 83 0.14 -0.05 10.74
C VAL A 83 0.08 0.31 9.25
N ASP A 84 -1.09 0.21 8.62
CA ASP A 84 -1.29 0.51 7.20
C ASP A 84 -1.53 1.99 6.89
N THR A 85 -1.93 2.81 7.86
CA THR A 85 -2.13 4.25 7.66
C THR A 85 -1.63 5.02 8.88
N PRO A 86 -0.32 5.02 9.17
CA PRO A 86 0.20 5.55 10.42
C PRO A 86 0.42 7.07 10.39
N ASN A 87 0.29 7.71 9.22
CA ASN A 87 0.66 9.11 9.06
C ASN A 87 -0.57 10.01 9.11
N CYS A 88 -0.60 10.95 10.05
CA CYS A 88 -1.60 12.03 10.00
C CYS A 88 -1.09 13.17 9.11
N VAL A 89 -1.62 13.27 7.89
CA VAL A 89 -1.19 14.28 6.89
C VAL A 89 -2.38 14.96 6.24
N TYR A 90 -2.15 16.19 5.78
CA TYR A 90 -3.18 16.98 5.11
C TYR A 90 -3.46 16.40 3.72
N SER A 91 -4.72 16.05 3.46
CA SER A 91 -5.17 15.64 2.13
C SER A 91 -5.79 16.79 1.36
N TYR A 92 -5.22 17.13 0.19
CA TYR A 92 -5.76 18.17 -0.68
C TYR A 92 -7.13 17.80 -1.25
N ARG A 93 -7.37 16.52 -1.50
CA ARG A 93 -8.66 16.00 -2.00
C ARG A 93 -9.78 16.21 -1.00
N TYR A 94 -9.52 15.93 0.28
CA TYR A 94 -10.52 15.97 1.34
C TYR A 94 -10.51 17.27 2.15
N ARG A 95 -9.52 18.14 1.92
CA ARG A 95 -9.31 19.40 2.63
C ARG A 95 -9.28 19.26 4.15
N MET A 96 -8.70 18.16 4.63
CA MET A 96 -8.55 17.86 6.05
C MET A 96 -7.34 16.95 6.27
N ASN A 97 -6.87 16.91 7.51
CA ASN A 97 -5.87 15.93 7.93
C ASN A 97 -6.50 14.54 8.04
N VAL A 98 -5.87 13.54 7.43
CA VAL A 98 -6.37 12.16 7.37
C VAL A 98 -5.27 11.17 7.71
N CYS A 99 -5.65 9.98 8.18
CA CYS A 99 -4.72 8.88 8.33
C CYS A 99 -4.37 8.30 6.95
N CYS A 100 -3.10 8.38 6.60
CA CYS A 100 -2.54 8.06 5.30
C CYS A 100 -1.43 7.02 5.41
N SER A 101 -1.31 6.19 4.38
CA SER A 101 -0.24 5.19 4.26
C SER A 101 1.13 5.82 3.99
N THR A 102 1.18 7.03 3.44
CA THR A 102 2.42 7.78 3.16
C THR A 102 2.31 9.20 3.72
N PHE A 103 3.33 10.04 3.51
CA PHE A 103 3.26 11.46 3.84
C PHE A 103 2.51 12.30 2.79
N ASN A 104 2.09 11.70 1.68
CA ASN A 104 1.40 12.39 0.60
C ASN A 104 0.01 11.76 0.38
N CYS A 105 -1.03 12.50 0.74
CA CYS A 105 -2.45 12.18 0.54
C CYS A 105 -3.18 13.49 0.15
#